data_AF-A0A454TQP1-F1
#
_entry.id   AF-A0A454TQP1-F1
#
_cell.length_a   1.000
_cell.length_b   1.000
_cell.length_c   1.000
_cell.angle_alpha   90.00
_cell.angle_beta   90.00
_cell.angle_gamma   90.00
#
_symmetry.space_group_name_H-M   'P 1'
#
loop_
_entity.id
_entity.type
_entity.pdbx_description
1 polymer ?
#
loop_
_entity_poly.entity_id
_entity_poly.type
_entity_poly.pdbx_seq_one_letter_code
_entity_poly.pdbx_strand_id
1 'polypeptide(L)'
;MALAIALILIIVLAVGFHFASPWWITPIASNWVRMDDTLTITIVITGTLFIAVNLFVVAALLRYRHRDGHRAAYEPHNRRLEWWLIGVTAVGVAALLAPGLFVYADYVRPPPGALQLEVLGQQWQWRFRFPGPGGKLGTTDTRYISDDNPFGLNPADPNGRDNHLIETPELHLPLNRPVQVLTRSRDVLHDFYVPPFRARMNMVPGMVTTFWFTPTRAGRYDILCAQLCGIGHASMRGVVVVEDEAAFTRWLQQQPTFAQRQQATVQAASATAGASAGAQALADQGKTLAQAKGCVACHSVDGSPGVGPTWKGLYGKTETMADGGTAPVDDAYLRAFIRDPKARVVKGFAPVMPNFDLSEQELSALVAYIKAQGGPGAASAAKP
;
A
#
# COMPACT_ATOMS: atom_id res chain seq x y z
N MET A 1 45.99 33.52 -16.40
CA MET A 1 46.71 32.24 -16.17
C MET A 1 45.99 31.38 -15.14
N ALA A 2 45.68 31.90 -13.94
CA ALA A 2 44.94 31.15 -12.92
C ALA A 2 43.64 30.51 -13.44
N LEU A 3 42.83 31.24 -14.21
CA LEU A 3 41.58 30.72 -14.79
C LEU A 3 41.80 29.55 -15.76
N ALA A 4 42.82 29.61 -16.63
CA ALA A 4 43.13 28.52 -17.56
C ALA A 4 43.58 27.26 -16.81
N ILE A 5 44.39 27.42 -15.77
CA ILE A 5 44.81 26.32 -14.89
C ILE A 5 43.59 25.72 -14.18
N ALA A 6 42.71 26.56 -13.62
CA ALA A 6 41.49 26.10 -12.97
C ALA A 6 40.59 25.29 -13.91
N LEU A 7 40.40 25.73 -15.16
CA LEU A 7 39.62 24.99 -16.16
C LEU A 7 40.25 23.64 -16.51
N ILE A 8 41.57 23.58 -16.68
CA ILE A 8 42.29 22.30 -16.90
C ILE A 8 42.08 21.37 -15.70
N LEU A 9 42.23 21.88 -14.47
CA LEU A 9 42.00 21.10 -13.25
C LEU A 9 40.56 20.58 -13.19
N ILE A 10 39.56 21.40 -13.51
CA ILE A 10 38.15 20.98 -13.57
C ILE A 10 37.96 19.84 -14.57
N ILE A 11 38.54 19.93 -15.77
CA ILE A 11 38.47 18.85 -16.76
C ILE A 11 39.08 17.56 -16.19
N VAL A 12 40.32 17.64 -15.70
CA VAL A 12 41.06 16.47 -15.20
C VAL A 12 40.34 15.84 -14.01
N LEU A 13 39.87 16.64 -13.06
CA LEU A 13 39.15 16.16 -11.88
C LEU A 13 37.79 15.56 -12.25
N ALA A 14 37.02 16.18 -13.15
CA ALA A 14 35.72 15.65 -13.55
C ALA A 14 35.85 14.33 -14.33
N VAL A 15 36.77 14.26 -15.29
CA VAL A 15 37.03 13.03 -16.08
C VAL A 15 37.63 11.94 -15.18
N GLY A 16 38.60 12.29 -14.33
CA GLY A 16 39.18 11.36 -13.36
C GLY A 16 38.13 10.82 -12.38
N PHE A 17 37.28 11.69 -11.85
CA PHE A 17 36.17 11.29 -10.97
C PHE A 17 35.18 10.36 -11.68
N HIS A 18 34.84 10.61 -12.94
CA HIS A 18 33.94 9.74 -13.69
C HIS A 18 34.45 8.29 -13.76
N PHE A 19 35.74 8.10 -14.07
CA PHE A 19 36.34 6.76 -14.16
C PHE A 19 36.67 6.14 -12.79
N ALA A 20 36.92 6.95 -11.76
CA ALA A 20 37.22 6.46 -10.41
C ALA A 20 35.98 6.24 -9.54
N SER A 21 34.86 6.89 -9.85
CA SER A 21 33.64 6.83 -9.04
C SER A 21 32.97 5.47 -9.15
N PRO A 22 32.57 4.84 -8.04
CA PRO A 22 31.78 3.60 -8.05
C PRO A 22 30.29 3.83 -8.35
N TRP A 23 29.85 5.08 -8.55
CA TRP A 23 28.44 5.48 -8.66
C TRP A 23 27.92 5.29 -10.08
N TRP A 24 27.97 4.04 -10.53
CA TRP A 24 27.50 3.64 -11.85
C TRP A 24 26.12 2.99 -11.80
N ILE A 25 25.55 2.86 -12.98
CA ILE A 25 24.24 2.28 -13.19
C ILE A 25 24.22 0.82 -12.67
N THR A 26 23.17 0.44 -11.94
CA THR A 26 23.00 -0.93 -11.45
C THR A 26 22.89 -1.92 -12.61
N PRO A 27 23.29 -3.19 -12.46
CA PRO A 27 23.16 -4.16 -13.54
C PRO A 27 21.73 -4.26 -14.05
N ILE A 28 21.54 -4.16 -15.36
CA ILE A 28 20.21 -4.23 -15.98
C ILE A 28 19.60 -5.63 -15.80
N ALA A 29 18.31 -5.66 -15.50
CA ALA A 29 17.53 -6.88 -15.27
C ALA A 29 16.26 -6.95 -16.14
N SER A 30 16.22 -6.21 -17.26
CA SER A 30 15.14 -6.23 -18.23
C SER A 30 15.65 -6.21 -19.69
N ASN A 31 14.71 -6.22 -20.65
CA ASN A 31 14.97 -6.07 -22.09
C ASN A 31 15.38 -4.65 -22.53
N TRP A 32 15.33 -3.65 -21.64
CA TRP A 32 15.53 -2.24 -21.99
C TRP A 32 17.00 -1.79 -22.04
N VAL A 33 17.89 -2.65 -22.54
CA VAL A 33 19.34 -2.36 -22.70
C VAL A 33 19.58 -1.06 -23.45
N ARG A 34 18.72 -0.75 -24.44
CA ARG A 34 18.76 0.49 -25.22
C ARG A 34 18.73 1.77 -24.35
N MET A 35 18.16 1.71 -23.14
CA MET A 35 18.17 2.85 -22.21
C MET A 35 19.59 3.11 -21.68
N ASP A 36 20.30 2.05 -21.28
CA ASP A 36 21.69 2.15 -20.82
C ASP A 36 22.63 2.56 -21.97
N ASP A 37 22.39 2.07 -23.19
CA ASP A 37 23.12 2.49 -24.39
C ASP A 37 22.93 4.00 -24.66
N THR A 38 21.70 4.49 -24.56
CA THR A 38 21.38 5.91 -24.78
C THR A 38 22.05 6.81 -23.73
N LEU A 39 22.05 6.38 -22.47
CA LEU A 39 22.77 7.08 -21.40
C LEU A 39 24.27 7.11 -21.68
N THR A 40 24.84 5.98 -22.11
CA THR A 40 26.27 5.87 -22.44
C THR A 40 26.64 6.79 -23.61
N ILE A 41 25.88 6.76 -24.70
CA ILE A 41 26.06 7.66 -25.86
C ILE A 41 25.98 9.12 -25.42
N THR A 42 25.00 9.47 -24.59
CA THR A 42 24.83 10.84 -24.07
C THR A 42 26.04 11.28 -23.25
N ILE A 43 26.53 10.43 -22.35
CA ILE A 43 27.71 10.71 -21.52
C ILE A 43 28.95 10.90 -22.39
N VAL A 44 29.19 10.04 -23.39
CA VAL A 44 30.35 10.15 -24.28
C VAL A 44 30.30 11.43 -25.10
N ILE A 45 29.16 11.76 -25.71
CA ILE A 45 29.01 12.96 -26.54
C ILE A 45 29.16 14.22 -25.68
N THR A 46 28.41 14.31 -24.58
CA THR A 46 28.44 15.51 -23.72
C THR A 46 29.78 15.66 -23.02
N GLY A 47 30.41 14.57 -22.58
CA GLY A 47 31.75 14.56 -22.02
C GLY A 47 32.82 15.01 -23.02
N THR A 48 32.74 14.55 -24.27
CA THR A 48 33.66 14.99 -25.35
C THR A 48 33.49 16.48 -25.63
N LEU A 49 32.26 16.96 -25.76
CA LEU A 49 31.98 18.38 -25.97
C LEU A 49 32.42 19.24 -24.78
N PHE A 50 32.20 18.76 -23.55
CA PHE A 50 32.68 19.41 -22.34
C PHE A 50 34.20 19.59 -22.37
N ILE A 51 34.97 18.55 -22.71
CA ILE A 51 36.43 18.64 -22.84
C ILE A 51 36.81 19.62 -23.95
N ALA A 52 36.24 19.45 -25.16
CA ALA A 52 36.59 20.26 -26.33
C ALA A 52 36.31 21.75 -26.12
N VAL A 53 35.15 22.11 -25.57
CA VAL A 53 34.77 23.50 -25.31
C VAL A 53 35.66 24.11 -24.23
N ASN A 54 35.92 23.41 -23.13
CA ASN A 54 36.80 23.93 -22.08
C ASN A 54 38.24 24.09 -22.56
N LEU A 55 38.77 23.13 -23.34
CA LEU A 55 40.11 23.26 -23.95
C LEU A 55 40.17 24.41 -24.96
N PHE A 56 39.11 24.65 -25.72
CA PHE A 56 39.00 25.80 -26.61
C PHE A 56 39.05 27.12 -25.82
N VAL A 57 38.31 27.22 -24.71
CA VAL A 57 38.35 28.40 -23.83
C VAL A 57 39.76 28.58 -23.23
N VAL A 58 40.39 27.50 -22.77
CA VAL A 58 41.78 27.52 -22.28
C VAL A 58 42.73 28.03 -23.38
N ALA A 59 42.62 27.50 -24.59
CA ALA A 59 43.43 27.94 -25.73
C ALA A 59 43.22 29.43 -26.02
N ALA A 60 41.97 29.91 -25.99
CA ALA A 60 41.64 31.32 -26.18
C ALA A 60 42.25 32.20 -25.07
N LEU A 61 42.13 31.81 -23.80
CA LEU A 61 42.70 32.52 -22.66
C LEU A 61 44.23 32.62 -22.74
N LEU A 62 44.90 31.59 -23.26
CA LEU A 62 46.35 31.58 -23.42
C LEU A 62 46.79 32.40 -24.64
N ARG A 63 46.10 32.23 -25.78
CA ARG A 63 46.44 32.86 -27.07
C ARG A 63 46.11 34.35 -27.12
N TYR A 64 45.02 34.75 -26.49
CA TYR A 64 44.49 36.12 -26.47
C TYR A 64 44.61 36.80 -25.11
N ARG A 65 45.49 36.31 -24.24
CA ARG A 65 45.86 36.99 -22.98
C ARG A 65 46.29 38.44 -23.26
N HIS A 66 45.86 39.36 -22.41
CA HIS A 66 46.28 40.77 -22.47
C HIS A 66 47.81 40.91 -22.49
N ARG A 67 48.30 41.80 -23.35
CA ARG A 67 49.71 42.17 -23.49
C ARG A 67 49.77 43.66 -23.75
N ASP A 68 50.69 44.34 -23.09
CA ASP A 68 50.88 45.77 -23.28
C ASP A 68 51.18 46.09 -24.75
N GLY A 69 50.65 47.21 -25.24
CA GLY A 69 50.77 47.63 -26.63
C GLY A 69 49.97 46.81 -27.66
N HIS A 70 49.24 45.76 -27.26
CA HIS A 70 48.41 44.98 -28.17
C HIS A 70 46.94 45.39 -28.07
N ARG A 71 46.33 45.74 -29.22
CA ARG A 71 44.90 46.06 -29.33
C ARG A 71 44.13 44.84 -29.83
N ALA A 72 42.97 44.57 -29.23
CA ALA A 72 42.08 43.50 -29.69
C ALA A 72 41.49 43.85 -31.06
N ALA A 73 41.34 42.85 -31.93
CA ALA A 73 40.60 42.98 -33.18
C ALA A 73 39.10 43.18 -32.88
N TYR A 74 38.44 44.08 -33.61
CA TYR A 74 37.01 44.34 -33.49
C TYR A 74 36.25 43.59 -34.58
N GLU A 75 35.74 42.40 -34.25
CA GLU A 75 34.97 41.53 -35.14
C GLU A 75 33.67 41.11 -34.44
N PRO A 76 32.59 41.91 -34.53
CA PRO A 76 31.39 41.70 -33.72
C PRO A 76 30.47 40.58 -34.22
N HIS A 77 30.62 40.11 -35.46
CA HIS A 77 29.77 39.07 -36.04
C HIS A 77 30.50 38.32 -37.14
N ASN A 78 30.11 37.07 -37.37
CA ASN A 78 30.58 36.27 -38.50
C ASN A 78 29.43 35.38 -38.98
N ARG A 79 28.66 35.92 -39.93
CA ARG A 79 27.45 35.27 -40.46
C ARG A 79 27.70 33.84 -40.95
N ARG A 80 28.86 33.56 -41.56
CA ARG A 80 29.19 32.20 -42.06
C ARG A 80 29.38 31.23 -40.90
N LEU A 81 30.10 31.65 -39.86
CA LEU A 81 30.32 30.83 -38.66
C LEU A 81 29.01 30.62 -37.89
N GLU A 82 28.21 31.66 -37.75
CA GLU A 82 26.89 31.60 -37.09
C GLU A 82 25.98 30.58 -37.77
N TRP A 83 25.81 30.65 -39.09
CA TRP A 83 24.99 29.68 -39.83
C TRP A 83 25.51 28.25 -39.74
N TRP A 84 26.84 28.07 -39.79
CA TRP A 84 27.44 26.76 -39.65
C TRP A 84 27.20 26.17 -38.25
N LEU A 85 27.40 26.96 -37.19
CA LEU A 85 27.14 26.53 -35.81
C LEU A 85 25.67 26.22 -35.57
N ILE A 86 24.75 27.05 -36.07
CA ILE A 86 23.31 26.80 -35.98
C ILE A 86 22.95 25.50 -36.69
N GLY A 87 23.43 25.31 -37.93
CA GLY A 87 23.15 24.09 -38.70
C GLY A 87 23.68 22.82 -38.03
N VAL A 88 24.94 22.83 -37.59
CA VAL A 88 25.57 21.67 -36.93
C VAL A 88 24.89 21.35 -35.60
N THR A 89 24.59 22.36 -34.78
CA THR A 89 23.92 22.13 -33.48
C THR A 89 22.48 21.67 -33.66
N ALA A 90 21.73 22.24 -34.60
CA ALA A 90 20.36 21.80 -34.91
C ALA A 90 20.33 20.34 -35.39
N VAL A 91 21.23 19.96 -36.31
CA VAL A 91 21.35 18.56 -36.77
C VAL A 91 21.76 17.63 -35.64
N GLY A 92 22.72 18.04 -34.80
CA GLY A 92 23.17 17.25 -33.65
C GLY A 92 22.05 17.00 -32.64
N VAL A 93 21.28 18.04 -32.29
CA VAL A 93 20.12 17.92 -31.39
C VAL A 93 19.03 17.05 -32.01
N ALA A 94 18.72 17.24 -33.30
CA ALA A 94 17.73 16.41 -33.99
C ALA A 94 18.14 14.93 -34.02
N ALA A 95 19.41 14.63 -34.31
CA ALA A 95 19.94 13.28 -34.31
C ALA A 95 19.92 12.63 -32.92
N LEU A 96 20.10 13.40 -31.84
CA LEU A 96 20.03 12.91 -30.47
C LEU A 96 18.59 12.66 -30.02
N LEU A 97 17.63 13.52 -30.39
CA LEU A 97 16.25 13.44 -29.90
C LEU A 97 15.34 12.53 -30.74
N ALA A 98 15.50 12.50 -32.06
CA ALA A 98 14.60 11.77 -32.96
C ALA A 98 14.50 10.26 -32.66
N PRO A 99 15.60 9.54 -32.36
CA PRO A 99 15.51 8.12 -31.97
C PRO A 99 14.63 7.89 -30.73
N GLY A 100 14.61 8.85 -29.79
CA GLY A 100 13.81 8.77 -28.56
C GLY A 100 12.31 8.64 -28.82
N LEU A 101 11.78 9.24 -29.89
CA LEU A 101 10.37 9.13 -30.24
C LEU A 101 9.99 7.70 -30.64
N PHE A 102 10.85 7.01 -31.39
CA PHE A 102 10.62 5.61 -31.78
C PHE A 102 10.72 4.68 -30.57
N VAL A 103 11.71 4.90 -29.71
CA VAL A 103 11.86 4.13 -28.46
C VAL A 103 10.63 4.31 -27.57
N TYR A 104 10.12 5.53 -27.42
CA TYR A 104 8.91 5.78 -26.65
C TYR A 104 7.68 5.09 -27.24
N ALA A 105 7.52 5.11 -28.56
CA ALA A 105 6.44 4.40 -29.23
C ALA A 105 6.51 2.88 -28.99
N ASP A 106 7.70 2.29 -28.99
CA ASP A 106 7.89 0.88 -28.64
C ASP A 106 7.64 0.63 -27.14
N TYR A 107 8.03 1.56 -26.28
CA TYR A 107 7.93 1.47 -24.83
C TYR A 107 6.49 1.36 -24.30
N VAL A 108 5.53 1.96 -25.02
CA VAL A 108 4.10 1.90 -24.66
C VAL A 108 3.31 0.85 -25.47
N ARG A 109 3.97 0.13 -26.40
CA ARG A 109 3.36 -0.93 -27.22
C ARG A 109 3.88 -2.31 -26.78
N PRO A 110 3.18 -3.03 -25.89
CA PRO A 110 3.62 -4.35 -25.44
C PRO A 110 3.58 -5.37 -26.59
N PRO A 111 4.46 -6.40 -26.56
CA PRO A 111 4.36 -7.51 -27.49
C PRO A 111 3.07 -8.31 -27.25
N PRO A 112 2.55 -9.01 -28.28
CA PRO A 112 1.40 -9.89 -28.13
C PRO A 112 1.64 -10.96 -27.06
N GLY A 113 0.61 -11.29 -26.27
CA GLY A 113 0.69 -12.32 -25.24
C GLY A 113 1.44 -11.92 -23.96
N ALA A 114 1.78 -10.63 -23.80
CA ALA A 114 2.34 -10.12 -22.55
C ALA A 114 1.39 -10.40 -21.36
N LEU A 115 1.98 -10.84 -20.24
CA LEU A 115 1.26 -11.01 -18.98
C LEU A 115 0.74 -9.65 -18.53
N GLN A 116 -0.57 -9.52 -18.32
CA GLN A 116 -1.14 -8.30 -17.76
C GLN A 116 -0.92 -8.27 -16.25
N LEU A 117 -0.41 -7.15 -15.78
CA LEU A 117 -0.27 -6.79 -14.38
C LEU A 117 -0.91 -5.42 -14.20
N GLU A 118 -1.82 -5.27 -13.25
CA GLU A 118 -2.15 -3.95 -12.75
C GLU A 118 -1.39 -3.64 -11.45
N VAL A 119 -0.83 -2.44 -11.38
CA VAL A 119 -0.24 -1.85 -10.18
C VAL A 119 -1.12 -0.70 -9.72
N LEU A 120 -1.58 -0.77 -8.48
CA LEU A 120 -2.36 0.27 -7.81
C LEU A 120 -1.50 0.99 -6.77
N GLY A 121 -1.32 2.29 -6.96
CA GLY A 121 -0.64 3.18 -6.02
C GLY A 121 -1.64 3.85 -5.09
N GLN A 122 -1.32 3.91 -3.80
CA GLN A 122 -2.02 4.67 -2.77
C GLN A 122 -0.99 5.19 -1.77
N GLN A 123 -1.19 6.35 -1.15
CA GLN A 123 -0.38 6.79 -0.01
C GLN A 123 -0.47 5.75 1.15
N TRP A 124 0.62 5.11 1.58
CA TRP A 124 1.92 4.92 0.92
C TRP A 124 2.23 3.42 0.80
N GLN A 125 1.51 2.74 -0.09
CA GLN A 125 1.53 1.30 -0.29
C GLN A 125 1.30 0.93 -1.75
N TRP A 126 1.76 -0.27 -2.09
CA TRP A 126 1.57 -0.88 -3.38
C TRP A 126 0.58 -2.03 -3.27
N ARG A 127 -0.33 -2.13 -4.24
CA ARG A 127 -1.17 -3.32 -4.43
C ARG A 127 -1.09 -3.76 -5.89
N PHE A 128 -1.30 -5.05 -6.12
CA PHE A 128 -1.19 -5.64 -7.44
C PHE A 128 -2.38 -6.52 -7.74
N ARG A 129 -2.73 -6.64 -9.03
CA ARG A 129 -3.67 -7.68 -9.47
C ARG A 129 -3.24 -8.30 -10.79
N PHE A 130 -3.50 -9.60 -10.90
CA PHE A 130 -3.34 -10.37 -12.12
C PHE A 130 -4.70 -10.87 -12.62
N PRO A 131 -4.89 -11.03 -13.94
CA PRO A 131 -6.07 -11.67 -14.48
C PRO A 131 -6.11 -13.16 -14.07
N GLY A 132 -7.29 -13.75 -14.03
CA GLY A 132 -7.43 -15.20 -13.93
C GLY A 132 -7.18 -15.90 -15.27
N PRO A 133 -7.58 -17.18 -15.42
CA PRO A 133 -7.35 -17.97 -16.64
C PRO A 133 -7.87 -17.34 -17.94
N GLY A 134 -8.88 -16.47 -17.86
CA GLY A 134 -9.40 -15.73 -19.01
C GLY A 134 -8.48 -14.63 -19.55
N GLY A 135 -7.38 -14.31 -18.84
CA GLY A 135 -6.36 -13.35 -19.28
C GLY A 135 -6.84 -11.89 -19.33
N LYS A 136 -8.00 -11.58 -18.76
CA LYS A 136 -8.60 -10.25 -18.73
C LYS A 136 -8.74 -9.75 -17.31
N LEU A 137 -8.40 -8.48 -17.10
CA LEU A 137 -8.70 -7.78 -15.86
C LEU A 137 -10.14 -7.25 -15.90
N GLY A 138 -10.84 -7.34 -14.77
CA GLY A 138 -12.14 -6.71 -14.61
C GLY A 138 -12.07 -5.19 -14.59
N THR A 139 -13.18 -4.56 -14.96
CA THR A 139 -13.39 -3.12 -14.86
C THR A 139 -13.31 -2.63 -13.42
N THR A 140 -12.86 -1.38 -13.26
CA THR A 140 -12.72 -0.72 -11.95
C THR A 140 -13.33 0.67 -11.99
N ASP A 141 -13.90 1.11 -10.87
CA ASP A 141 -14.45 2.46 -10.71
C ASP A 141 -14.26 2.93 -9.25
N THR A 142 -14.06 4.23 -9.05
CA THR A 142 -13.86 4.82 -7.72
C THR A 142 -15.08 4.62 -6.82
N ARG A 143 -16.29 4.53 -7.37
CA ARG A 143 -17.53 4.26 -6.62
C ARG A 143 -17.54 2.90 -5.91
N TYR A 144 -16.71 1.96 -6.35
CA TYR A 144 -16.62 0.62 -5.77
C TYR A 144 -15.49 0.51 -4.74
N ILE A 145 -14.71 1.58 -4.53
CA ILE A 145 -13.63 1.58 -3.55
C ILE A 145 -14.23 1.57 -2.15
N SER A 146 -13.89 0.55 -1.37
CA SER A 146 -14.21 0.42 0.04
C SER A 146 -13.07 -0.33 0.76
N ASP A 147 -13.21 -0.53 2.07
CA ASP A 147 -12.24 -1.31 2.84
C ASP A 147 -12.20 -2.79 2.38
N ASP A 148 -13.36 -3.35 2.01
CA ASP A 148 -13.47 -4.71 1.47
C ASP A 148 -13.12 -4.81 -0.04
N ASN A 149 -13.14 -3.69 -0.75
CA ASN A 149 -12.79 -3.61 -2.17
C ASN A 149 -11.80 -2.47 -2.45
N PRO A 150 -10.55 -2.56 -1.95
CA PRO A 150 -9.58 -1.48 -2.05
C PRO A 150 -9.13 -1.19 -3.48
N PHE A 151 -9.34 -2.13 -4.40
CA PHE A 151 -9.02 -2.01 -5.82
C PHE A 151 -10.13 -1.31 -6.62
N GLY A 152 -11.34 -1.18 -6.07
CA GLY A 152 -12.50 -0.65 -6.77
C GLY A 152 -12.97 -1.52 -7.93
N LEU A 153 -12.81 -2.85 -7.85
CA LEU A 153 -13.30 -3.77 -8.87
C LEU A 153 -14.82 -3.73 -8.96
N ASN A 154 -15.37 -3.74 -10.16
CA ASN A 154 -16.80 -3.82 -10.38
C ASN A 154 -17.33 -5.23 -10.05
N PRO A 155 -18.19 -5.41 -9.02
CA PRO A 155 -18.72 -6.71 -8.63
C PRO A 155 -19.57 -7.38 -9.72
N ALA A 156 -20.14 -6.59 -10.63
CA ALA A 156 -20.98 -7.08 -11.72
C ALA A 156 -20.19 -7.54 -12.95
N ASP A 157 -18.88 -7.28 -13.03
CA ASP A 157 -18.06 -7.67 -14.16
C ASP A 157 -17.53 -9.11 -14.00
N PRO A 158 -17.93 -10.06 -14.86
CA PRO A 158 -17.47 -11.43 -14.79
C PRO A 158 -15.96 -11.57 -14.92
N ASN A 159 -15.30 -10.70 -15.70
CA ASN A 159 -13.85 -10.75 -15.92
C ASN A 159 -13.05 -10.36 -14.68
N GLY A 160 -13.68 -9.74 -13.68
CA GLY A 160 -13.03 -9.37 -12.42
C GLY A 160 -13.05 -10.47 -11.36
N ARG A 161 -13.94 -11.47 -11.48
CA ARG A 161 -14.24 -12.42 -10.41
C ARG A 161 -13.06 -13.33 -10.07
N ASP A 162 -12.31 -13.75 -11.08
CA ASP A 162 -11.15 -14.63 -10.98
C ASP A 162 -9.82 -13.87 -10.93
N ASN A 163 -9.85 -12.54 -10.83
CA ASN A 163 -8.63 -11.74 -10.70
C ASN A 163 -7.98 -12.02 -9.33
N HIS A 164 -6.68 -12.33 -9.35
CA HIS A 164 -5.88 -12.54 -8.16
C HIS A 164 -5.49 -11.20 -7.55
N LEU A 165 -5.73 -11.03 -6.25
CA LEU A 165 -5.52 -9.77 -5.53
C LEU A 165 -4.34 -9.89 -4.57
N ILE A 166 -3.36 -9.00 -4.72
CA ILE A 166 -2.15 -8.96 -3.92
C ILE A 166 -2.13 -7.64 -3.17
N GLU A 167 -2.34 -7.69 -1.86
CA GLU A 167 -2.36 -6.51 -1.01
C GLU A 167 -1.05 -6.25 -0.28
N THR A 168 -0.15 -7.23 -0.33
CA THR A 168 1.19 -7.07 0.20
C THR A 168 2.04 -6.27 -0.79
N PRO A 169 3.02 -5.49 -0.32
CA PRO A 169 3.95 -4.76 -1.19
C PRO A 169 5.03 -5.68 -1.79
N GLU A 170 4.69 -6.93 -2.09
CA GLU A 170 5.56 -7.95 -2.67
C GLU A 170 4.90 -8.52 -3.93
N LEU A 171 5.54 -8.30 -5.07
CA LEU A 171 5.09 -8.69 -6.40
C LEU A 171 6.02 -9.78 -6.93
N HIS A 172 5.47 -10.88 -7.42
CA HIS A 172 6.28 -11.88 -8.13
C HIS A 172 6.04 -11.78 -9.63
N LEU A 173 7.10 -11.99 -10.41
CA LEU A 173 7.07 -11.97 -11.87
C LEU A 173 7.83 -13.16 -12.45
N PRO A 174 7.31 -13.77 -13.53
CA PRO A 174 8.00 -14.84 -14.24
C PRO A 174 9.19 -14.30 -15.06
N LEU A 175 10.33 -14.98 -14.93
CA LEU A 175 11.55 -14.72 -15.68
C LEU A 175 11.33 -14.92 -17.20
N ASN A 176 11.88 -14.02 -18.01
CA ASN A 176 11.86 -14.05 -19.47
C ASN A 176 10.45 -13.98 -20.11
N ARG A 177 9.44 -13.58 -19.35
CA ARG A 177 8.08 -13.38 -19.88
C ARG A 177 7.75 -11.89 -19.98
N PRO A 178 7.30 -11.37 -21.14
CA PRO A 178 6.88 -9.99 -21.25
C PRO A 178 5.71 -9.67 -20.32
N VAL A 179 5.78 -8.53 -19.63
CA VAL A 179 4.76 -8.04 -18.70
C VAL A 179 4.27 -6.67 -19.16
N GLN A 180 2.98 -6.55 -19.44
CA GLN A 180 2.32 -5.27 -19.61
C GLN A 180 1.87 -4.76 -18.25
N VAL A 181 2.39 -3.61 -17.85
CA VAL A 181 2.07 -2.97 -16.58
C VAL A 181 1.04 -1.87 -16.82
N LEU A 182 -0.16 -2.08 -16.30
CA LEU A 182 -1.24 -1.11 -16.23
C LEU A 182 -1.17 -0.44 -14.87
N THR A 183 -0.96 0.87 -14.83
CA THR A 183 -0.81 1.59 -13.57
C THR A 183 -1.99 2.51 -13.30
N ARG A 184 -2.49 2.47 -12.07
CA ARG A 184 -3.58 3.33 -11.58
C ARG A 184 -3.22 3.94 -10.24
N SER A 185 -3.65 5.17 -10.01
CA SER A 185 -3.60 5.78 -8.69
C SER A 185 -4.99 5.91 -8.07
N ARG A 186 -5.09 5.60 -6.77
CA ARG A 186 -6.29 5.81 -5.97
C ARG A 186 -6.43 7.24 -5.44
N ASP A 187 -5.33 7.97 -5.29
CA ASP A 187 -5.31 9.26 -4.59
C ASP A 187 -4.53 10.36 -5.34
N VAL A 188 -3.21 10.39 -5.23
CA VAL A 188 -2.32 11.43 -5.78
C VAL A 188 -1.42 10.85 -6.88
N LEU A 189 -0.56 11.68 -7.49
CA LEU A 189 0.43 11.17 -8.43
C LEU A 189 1.41 10.23 -7.72
N HIS A 190 1.67 9.08 -8.34
CA HIS A 190 2.76 8.16 -7.98
C HIS A 190 3.56 7.80 -9.22
N ASP A 191 4.61 7.00 -9.08
CA ASP A 191 5.31 6.40 -10.20
C ASP A 191 5.88 5.07 -9.75
N PHE A 192 5.50 3.99 -10.43
CA PHE A 192 5.97 2.65 -10.13
C PHE A 192 7.31 2.41 -10.82
N TYR A 193 8.38 2.31 -10.04
CA TYR A 193 9.72 2.14 -10.57
C TYR A 193 10.50 1.01 -9.89
N VAL A 194 11.03 0.11 -10.71
CA VAL A 194 12.04 -0.88 -10.32
C VAL A 194 13.34 -0.51 -11.04
N PRO A 195 14.33 0.10 -10.36
CA PRO A 195 15.46 0.71 -11.05
C PRO A 195 16.21 -0.19 -12.02
N PRO A 196 16.53 -1.46 -11.69
CA PRO A 196 17.18 -2.39 -12.62
C PRO A 196 16.39 -2.70 -13.90
N PHE A 197 15.08 -2.41 -13.95
CA PHE A 197 14.25 -2.66 -15.13
C PHE A 197 14.25 -1.51 -16.14
N ARG A 198 14.75 -0.32 -15.78
CA ARG A 198 14.79 0.90 -16.62
C ARG A 198 13.43 1.32 -17.19
N ALA A 199 12.36 0.85 -16.55
CA ALA A 199 11.00 1.08 -16.97
C ALA A 199 10.21 1.62 -15.79
N ARG A 200 9.58 2.77 -16.02
CA ARG A 200 8.65 3.47 -15.13
C ARG A 200 7.60 4.24 -15.91
N MET A 201 6.51 4.59 -15.24
CA MET A 201 5.49 5.49 -15.75
C MET A 201 4.78 6.16 -14.59
N ASN A 202 4.51 7.46 -14.73
CA ASN A 202 3.70 8.21 -13.77
C ASN A 202 2.29 7.64 -13.72
N MET A 203 1.79 7.41 -12.51
CA MET A 203 0.46 6.91 -12.21
C MET A 203 -0.43 8.11 -11.90
N VAL A 204 -1.43 8.35 -12.73
CA VAL A 204 -2.27 9.54 -12.65
C VAL A 204 -3.68 9.17 -12.19
N PRO A 205 -4.21 9.77 -11.11
CA PRO A 205 -5.58 9.55 -10.67
C PRO A 205 -6.57 9.78 -11.82
N GLY A 206 -7.50 8.84 -12.01
CA GLY A 206 -8.51 8.91 -13.07
C GLY A 206 -8.06 8.42 -14.45
N MET A 207 -6.81 8.00 -14.62
CA MET A 207 -6.30 7.42 -15.86
C MET A 207 -5.60 6.08 -15.63
N VAL A 208 -5.62 5.22 -16.64
CA VAL A 208 -4.76 4.02 -16.70
C VAL A 208 -3.60 4.34 -17.62
N THR A 209 -2.41 4.44 -17.05
CA THR A 209 -1.17 4.60 -17.82
C THR A 209 -0.52 3.23 -18.01
N THR A 210 0.23 3.04 -19.09
CA THR A 210 0.78 1.72 -19.43
C THR A 210 2.22 1.81 -19.91
N PHE A 211 2.99 0.79 -19.56
CA PHE A 211 4.29 0.51 -20.12
C PHE A 211 4.53 -1.00 -20.07
N TRP A 212 5.65 -1.48 -20.59
CA TRP A 212 5.97 -2.91 -20.52
C TRP A 212 7.47 -3.15 -20.33
N PHE A 213 7.80 -4.33 -19.86
CA PHE A 213 9.17 -4.85 -19.82
C PHE A 213 9.13 -6.39 -19.81
N THR A 214 10.27 -7.00 -20.07
CA THR A 214 10.53 -8.43 -19.84
C THR A 214 11.63 -8.52 -18.80
N PRO A 215 11.40 -9.08 -17.61
CA PRO A 215 12.46 -9.29 -16.63
C PRO A 215 13.40 -10.39 -17.13
N THR A 216 14.71 -10.12 -17.17
CA THR A 216 15.72 -11.00 -17.78
C THR A 216 16.70 -11.60 -16.78
N ARG A 217 16.58 -11.24 -15.49
CA ARG A 217 17.42 -11.76 -14.41
C ARG A 217 16.60 -12.08 -13.18
N ALA A 218 16.68 -13.33 -12.74
CA ALA A 218 16.08 -13.77 -11.48
C ALA A 218 16.71 -13.01 -10.30
N GLY A 219 15.92 -12.72 -9.27
CA GLY A 219 16.38 -11.98 -8.11
C GLY A 219 15.28 -11.22 -7.39
N ARG A 220 15.67 -10.49 -6.34
CA ARG A 220 14.79 -9.67 -5.51
C ARG A 220 15.20 -8.20 -5.69
N TYR A 221 14.27 -7.35 -6.11
CA TYR A 221 14.52 -5.96 -6.49
C TYR A 221 13.57 -5.00 -5.77
N ASP A 222 14.06 -3.84 -5.35
CA ASP A 222 13.21 -2.83 -4.70
C ASP A 222 12.25 -2.16 -5.69
N ILE A 223 11.00 -1.99 -5.26
CA ILE A 223 10.02 -1.09 -5.84
C ILE A 223 10.12 0.24 -5.12
N LEU A 224 10.26 1.32 -5.89
CA LEU A 224 10.31 2.69 -5.39
C LEU A 224 9.14 3.50 -5.96
N CYS A 225 8.59 4.39 -5.14
CA CYS A 225 7.79 5.49 -5.66
C CYS A 225 8.71 6.57 -6.20
N ALA A 226 8.60 6.91 -7.48
CA ALA A 226 9.51 7.85 -8.12
C ALA A 226 8.85 9.18 -8.53
N GLN A 227 7.71 9.49 -7.90
CA GLN A 227 6.98 10.75 -8.02
C GLN A 227 6.55 11.20 -6.62
N LEU A 228 6.86 12.44 -6.24
CA LEU A 228 6.60 12.95 -4.89
C LEU A 228 5.10 12.83 -4.55
N CYS A 229 4.78 11.99 -3.57
CA CYS A 229 3.40 11.63 -3.21
C CYS A 229 3.04 11.93 -1.75
N GLY A 230 3.75 12.86 -1.11
CA GLY A 230 3.50 13.30 0.28
C GLY A 230 4.55 12.82 1.29
N ILE A 231 4.25 12.95 2.59
CA ILE A 231 5.22 12.76 3.68
C ILE A 231 5.83 11.35 3.75
N GLY A 232 5.07 10.31 3.38
CA GLY A 232 5.57 8.93 3.33
C GLY A 232 6.24 8.53 2.01
N HIS A 233 6.50 9.47 1.09
CA HIS A 233 7.04 9.19 -0.24
C HIS A 233 8.29 8.30 -0.23
N ALA A 234 9.28 8.62 0.62
CA ALA A 234 10.54 7.86 0.72
C ALA A 234 10.35 6.44 1.30
N SER A 235 9.24 6.22 2.02
CA SER A 235 8.89 4.95 2.66
C SER A 235 7.92 4.11 1.83
N MET A 236 7.40 4.64 0.71
CA MET A 236 6.50 3.93 -0.20
C MET A 236 7.28 2.90 -1.03
N ARG A 237 7.70 1.83 -0.38
CA ARG A 237 8.54 0.78 -0.93
C ARG A 237 7.77 -0.52 -1.08
N GLY A 238 8.30 -1.38 -1.94
CA GLY A 238 7.88 -2.76 -2.08
C GLY A 238 9.00 -3.57 -2.68
N VAL A 239 8.71 -4.79 -3.07
CA VAL A 239 9.68 -5.68 -3.69
C VAL A 239 9.08 -6.40 -4.89
N VAL A 240 9.89 -6.55 -5.95
CA VAL A 240 9.67 -7.51 -7.02
C VAL A 240 10.58 -8.72 -6.84
N VAL A 241 10.00 -9.92 -6.87
CA VAL A 241 10.70 -11.20 -6.97
C VAL A 241 10.58 -11.71 -8.40
N VAL A 242 11.70 -11.84 -9.10
CA VAL A 242 11.76 -12.47 -10.42
C VAL A 242 12.23 -13.90 -10.26
N GLU A 243 11.40 -14.85 -10.70
CA GLU A 243 11.61 -16.28 -10.50
C GLU A 243 11.14 -17.09 -11.70
N ASP A 244 11.33 -18.41 -11.71
CA ASP A 244 10.85 -19.26 -12.78
C ASP A 244 9.30 -19.34 -12.83
N GLU A 245 8.76 -19.71 -14.00
CA GLU A 245 7.31 -19.76 -14.24
C GLU A 245 6.58 -20.68 -13.26
N ALA A 246 7.20 -21.77 -12.81
CA ALA A 246 6.57 -22.72 -11.90
C ALA A 246 6.51 -22.17 -10.47
N ALA A 247 7.55 -21.47 -10.01
CA ALA A 247 7.52 -20.75 -8.74
C ALA A 247 6.48 -19.63 -8.75
N PHE A 248 6.47 -18.80 -9.80
CA PHE A 248 5.47 -17.73 -9.98
C PHE A 248 4.04 -18.29 -9.98
N THR A 249 3.78 -19.37 -10.71
CA THR A 249 2.43 -19.97 -10.79
C THR A 249 1.98 -20.50 -9.42
N ARG A 250 2.87 -21.16 -8.67
CA ARG A 250 2.57 -21.62 -7.30
C ARG A 250 2.26 -20.46 -6.37
N TRP A 251 3.04 -19.39 -6.44
CA TRP A 251 2.80 -18.19 -5.64
C TRP A 251 1.46 -17.52 -6.00
N LEU A 252 1.15 -17.41 -7.30
CA LEU A 252 -0.08 -16.76 -7.76
C LEU A 252 -1.33 -17.52 -7.32
N GLN A 253 -1.29 -18.85 -7.34
CA GLN A 253 -2.40 -19.70 -6.88
C GLN A 253 -2.70 -19.58 -5.38
N GLN A 254 -1.75 -19.09 -4.58
CA GLN A 254 -1.97 -18.82 -3.16
C GLN A 254 -2.67 -17.48 -2.91
N GLN A 255 -2.76 -16.61 -3.93
CA GLN A 255 -3.37 -15.29 -3.80
C GLN A 255 -4.90 -15.40 -3.91
N PRO A 256 -5.66 -14.73 -3.03
CA PRO A 256 -7.11 -14.77 -3.06
C PRO A 256 -7.65 -14.12 -4.35
N THR A 257 -8.69 -14.71 -4.92
CA THR A 257 -9.43 -14.07 -6.02
C THR A 257 -10.45 -13.06 -5.48
N PHE A 258 -10.90 -12.14 -6.33
CA PHE A 258 -11.94 -11.18 -5.96
C PHE A 258 -13.24 -11.87 -5.50
N ALA A 259 -13.64 -12.96 -6.15
CA ALA A 259 -14.81 -13.74 -5.73
C ALA A 259 -14.63 -14.39 -4.36
N GLN A 260 -13.46 -14.98 -4.09
CA GLN A 260 -13.14 -15.57 -2.77
C GLN A 260 -13.17 -14.51 -1.67
N ARG A 261 -12.65 -13.30 -1.95
CA ARG A 261 -12.73 -12.19 -0.99
C ARG A 261 -14.16 -11.78 -0.70
N GLN A 262 -14.97 -11.57 -1.73
CA GLN A 262 -16.38 -11.18 -1.52
C GLN A 262 -17.12 -12.23 -0.68
N GLN A 263 -16.87 -13.52 -0.95
CA GLN A 263 -17.44 -14.61 -0.15
C GLN A 263 -16.97 -14.56 1.30
N ALA A 264 -15.68 -14.32 1.55
CA ALA A 264 -15.14 -14.17 2.90
C ALA A 264 -15.79 -13.00 3.66
N THR A 265 -15.98 -11.84 3.02
CA THR A 265 -16.68 -10.70 3.62
C THR A 265 -18.12 -11.05 3.98
N VAL A 266 -18.86 -11.71 3.07
CA VAL A 266 -20.24 -12.14 3.33
C VAL A 266 -20.31 -13.17 4.46
N GLN A 267 -19.38 -14.13 4.50
CA GLN A 267 -19.30 -15.13 5.57
C GLN A 267 -18.98 -14.48 6.92
N ALA A 268 -18.04 -13.53 6.97
CA ALA A 268 -17.71 -12.79 8.18
C ALA A 268 -18.92 -11.97 8.69
N ALA A 269 -19.63 -11.29 7.79
CA ALA A 269 -20.84 -10.54 8.13
C ALA A 269 -21.99 -11.47 8.60
N SER A 270 -22.12 -12.64 7.99
CA SER A 270 -23.13 -13.64 8.40
C SER A 270 -22.79 -14.26 9.76
N ALA A 271 -21.51 -14.48 10.05
CA ALA A 271 -21.06 -15.02 11.33
C ALA A 271 -21.28 -14.03 12.49
N THR A 272 -21.02 -12.74 12.28
CA THR A 272 -21.29 -11.69 13.29
C THR A 272 -22.79 -11.50 13.51
N ALA A 273 -23.60 -11.56 12.46
CA ALA A 273 -25.06 -11.53 12.56
C ALA A 273 -25.61 -12.79 13.28
N GLY A 274 -25.05 -13.97 13.01
CA GLY A 274 -25.42 -15.21 13.70
C GLY A 274 -25.04 -15.18 15.19
N ALA A 275 -23.88 -14.64 15.53
CA ALA A 275 -23.43 -14.50 16.92
C ALA A 275 -24.31 -13.51 17.71
N SER A 276 -24.70 -12.38 17.11
CA SER A 276 -25.59 -11.42 17.76
C SER A 276 -27.01 -11.96 17.92
N ALA A 277 -27.54 -12.66 16.93
CA ALA A 277 -28.83 -13.34 17.02
C ALA A 277 -28.84 -14.44 18.10
N GLY A 278 -27.77 -15.22 18.21
CA GLY A 278 -27.61 -16.24 19.26
C GLY A 278 -27.56 -15.63 20.66
N ALA A 279 -26.83 -14.53 20.84
CA ALA A 279 -26.76 -13.81 22.11
C ALA A 279 -28.12 -13.22 22.53
N GLN A 280 -28.88 -12.67 21.57
CA GLN A 280 -30.23 -12.15 21.83
C GLN A 280 -31.21 -13.27 22.18
N ALA A 281 -31.19 -14.39 21.45
CA ALA A 281 -32.05 -15.54 21.73
C ALA A 281 -31.79 -16.13 23.13
N LEU A 282 -30.53 -16.19 23.55
CA LEU A 282 -30.16 -16.66 24.89
C LEU A 282 -30.61 -15.67 25.99
N ALA A 283 -30.54 -14.36 25.73
CA ALA A 283 -31.06 -13.34 26.63
C ALA A 283 -32.60 -13.37 26.73
N ASP A 284 -33.31 -13.65 25.63
CA ASP A 284 -34.77 -13.79 25.63
C ASP A 284 -35.21 -15.05 26.39
N GLN A 285 -34.48 -16.17 26.25
CA GLN A 285 -34.68 -17.35 27.11
C GLN A 285 -34.46 -17.01 28.59
N GLY A 286 -33.40 -16.27 28.90
CA GLY A 286 -33.11 -15.80 30.26
C GLY A 286 -34.21 -14.91 30.83
N LYS A 287 -34.83 -14.06 30.00
CA LYS A 287 -35.98 -13.24 30.39
C LYS A 287 -37.19 -14.10 30.76
N THR A 288 -37.55 -15.07 29.92
CA THR A 288 -38.65 -16.00 30.22
C THR A 288 -38.39 -16.80 31.49
N LEU A 289 -37.15 -17.25 31.67
CA LEU A 289 -36.75 -17.99 32.87
C LEU A 289 -36.79 -17.11 34.12
N ALA A 290 -36.32 -15.86 34.05
CA ALA A 290 -36.38 -14.90 35.15
C ALA A 290 -37.83 -14.61 35.59
N GLN A 291 -38.77 -14.61 34.64
CA GLN A 291 -40.21 -14.49 34.93
C GLN A 291 -40.76 -15.77 35.56
N ALA A 292 -40.48 -16.93 34.95
CA ALA A 292 -41.00 -18.23 35.41
C ALA A 292 -40.49 -18.63 36.80
N LYS A 293 -39.23 -18.31 37.12
CA LYS A 293 -38.60 -18.59 38.43
C LYS A 293 -38.80 -17.44 39.44
N GLY A 294 -39.54 -16.38 39.08
CA GLY A 294 -39.90 -15.29 39.98
C GLY A 294 -38.78 -14.30 40.30
N CYS A 295 -37.64 -14.32 39.59
CA CYS A 295 -36.52 -13.42 39.82
C CYS A 295 -36.92 -11.94 39.68
N VAL A 296 -37.80 -11.64 38.72
CA VAL A 296 -38.29 -10.27 38.44
C VAL A 296 -39.24 -9.72 39.51
N ALA A 297 -39.68 -10.54 40.47
CA ALA A 297 -40.46 -10.07 41.62
C ALA A 297 -39.58 -9.32 42.64
N CYS A 298 -38.27 -9.60 42.65
CA CYS A 298 -37.31 -8.97 43.55
C CYS A 298 -36.34 -8.04 42.82
N HIS A 299 -36.01 -8.33 41.56
CA HIS A 299 -35.05 -7.58 40.76
C HIS A 299 -35.73 -6.81 39.63
N SER A 300 -35.57 -5.48 39.64
CA SER A 300 -36.09 -4.61 38.58
C SER A 300 -35.13 -4.52 37.38
N VAL A 301 -35.66 -4.24 36.19
CA VAL A 301 -34.88 -3.98 34.97
C VAL A 301 -35.00 -2.53 34.48
N ASP A 302 -35.83 -1.73 35.15
CA ASP A 302 -36.08 -0.32 34.82
C ASP A 302 -35.30 0.66 35.72
N GLY A 303 -34.70 0.15 36.81
CA GLY A 303 -33.96 0.93 37.81
C GLY A 303 -34.75 1.24 39.08
N SER A 304 -36.00 0.79 39.18
CA SER A 304 -36.81 0.97 40.39
C SER A 304 -36.20 0.22 41.59
N PRO A 305 -36.24 0.79 42.82
CA PRO A 305 -35.80 0.08 44.02
C PRO A 305 -36.67 -1.16 44.28
N GLY A 306 -36.04 -2.27 44.69
CA GLY A 306 -36.72 -3.54 44.94
C GLY A 306 -36.10 -4.29 46.12
N VAL A 307 -36.57 -5.53 46.33
CA VAL A 307 -36.05 -6.44 47.36
C VAL A 307 -34.59 -6.83 47.07
N GLY A 308 -34.22 -6.92 45.80
CA GLY A 308 -32.84 -7.11 45.34
C GLY A 308 -32.37 -5.94 44.46
N PRO A 309 -31.06 -5.90 44.11
CA PRO A 309 -30.50 -4.89 43.23
C PRO A 309 -31.14 -4.91 41.85
N THR A 310 -31.26 -3.73 41.23
CA THR A 310 -31.68 -3.62 39.84
C THR A 310 -30.64 -4.24 38.90
N TRP A 311 -31.11 -4.86 37.82
CA TRP A 311 -30.24 -5.37 36.76
C TRP A 311 -29.87 -4.30 35.72
N LYS A 312 -30.58 -3.16 35.73
CA LYS A 312 -30.29 -2.05 34.83
C LYS A 312 -28.90 -1.48 35.11
N GLY A 313 -27.99 -1.61 34.15
CA GLY A 313 -26.60 -1.13 34.31
C GLY A 313 -25.79 -1.90 35.36
N LEU A 314 -26.24 -3.09 35.79
CA LEU A 314 -25.54 -3.87 36.82
C LEU A 314 -24.26 -4.52 36.28
N TYR A 315 -24.35 -5.13 35.10
CA TYR A 315 -23.21 -5.83 34.48
C TYR A 315 -22.08 -4.84 34.15
N GLY A 316 -20.86 -5.14 34.60
CA GLY A 316 -19.68 -4.30 34.46
C GLY A 316 -19.51 -3.22 35.54
N LYS A 317 -20.49 -3.05 36.44
CA LYS A 317 -20.36 -2.16 37.62
C LYS A 317 -19.52 -2.85 38.70
N THR A 318 -18.87 -2.07 39.56
CA THR A 318 -18.30 -2.60 40.82
C THR A 318 -19.33 -2.50 41.94
N GLU A 319 -19.70 -3.63 42.52
CA GLU A 319 -20.62 -3.69 43.66
C GLU A 319 -19.85 -3.81 44.98
N THR A 320 -20.43 -3.27 46.05
CA THR A 320 -19.87 -3.30 47.40
C THR A 320 -20.67 -4.26 48.28
N MET A 321 -19.99 -5.13 48.99
CA MET A 321 -20.57 -6.14 49.88
C MET A 321 -20.78 -5.57 51.30
N ALA A 322 -21.61 -6.24 52.10
CA ALA A 322 -21.91 -5.85 53.48
C ALA A 322 -20.68 -5.93 54.41
N ASP A 323 -19.70 -6.79 54.09
CA ASP A 323 -18.41 -6.91 54.78
C ASP A 323 -17.39 -5.82 54.40
N GLY A 324 -17.75 -4.92 53.48
CA GLY A 324 -16.90 -3.84 52.98
C GLY A 324 -16.04 -4.22 51.77
N GLY A 325 -16.05 -5.49 51.33
CA GLY A 325 -15.38 -5.92 50.10
C GLY A 325 -16.05 -5.36 48.84
N THR A 326 -15.30 -5.28 47.73
CA THR A 326 -15.84 -4.89 46.42
C THR A 326 -15.56 -5.96 45.38
N ALA A 327 -16.43 -6.08 44.38
CA ALA A 327 -16.25 -7.00 43.26
C ALA A 327 -16.82 -6.41 41.96
N PRO A 328 -16.13 -6.58 40.81
CA PRO A 328 -16.73 -6.30 39.52
C PRO A 328 -17.86 -7.30 39.24
N VAL A 329 -19.00 -6.81 38.75
CA VAL A 329 -20.12 -7.64 38.33
C VAL A 329 -19.85 -8.17 36.93
N ASP A 330 -19.11 -9.26 36.87
CA ASP A 330 -18.83 -10.01 35.64
C ASP A 330 -19.61 -11.35 35.59
N ASP A 331 -19.36 -12.10 34.54
CA ASP A 331 -19.95 -13.43 34.29
C ASP A 331 -19.68 -14.44 35.43
N ALA A 332 -18.55 -14.33 36.14
CA ALA A 332 -18.21 -15.22 37.25
C ALA A 332 -18.92 -14.79 38.53
N TYR A 333 -18.98 -13.47 38.78
CA TYR A 333 -19.74 -12.88 39.86
C TYR A 333 -21.20 -13.30 39.82
N LEU A 334 -21.89 -13.10 38.68
CA LEU A 334 -23.32 -13.42 38.56
C LEU A 334 -23.58 -14.92 38.75
N ARG A 335 -22.74 -15.79 38.17
CA ARG A 335 -22.88 -17.25 38.34
C ARG A 335 -22.71 -17.67 39.79
N ALA A 336 -21.71 -17.16 40.49
CA ALA A 336 -21.49 -17.46 41.89
C ALA A 336 -22.64 -16.96 42.77
N PHE A 337 -23.10 -15.72 42.55
CA PHE A 337 -24.15 -15.10 43.35
C PHE A 337 -25.53 -15.75 43.16
N ILE A 338 -25.85 -16.22 41.94
CA ILE A 338 -27.12 -16.92 41.69
C ILE A 338 -27.11 -18.32 42.32
N ARG A 339 -25.96 -19.00 42.32
CA ARG A 339 -25.82 -20.36 42.89
C ARG A 339 -25.80 -20.36 44.42
N ASP A 340 -25.12 -19.39 45.03
CA ASP A 340 -25.04 -19.25 46.48
C ASP A 340 -25.23 -17.79 46.93
N PRO A 341 -26.47 -17.27 46.87
CA PRO A 341 -26.79 -15.88 47.19
C PRO A 341 -26.60 -15.51 48.67
N LYS A 342 -26.38 -16.48 49.56
CA LYS A 342 -26.18 -16.25 50.99
C LYS A 342 -24.70 -16.21 51.38
N ALA A 343 -23.81 -16.72 50.54
CA ALA A 343 -22.36 -16.64 50.77
C ALA A 343 -21.85 -15.20 50.77
N ARG A 344 -22.51 -14.27 50.06
CA ARG A 344 -22.16 -12.85 50.01
C ARG A 344 -23.42 -12.00 49.96
N VAL A 345 -23.43 -10.87 50.67
CA VAL A 345 -24.58 -9.96 50.73
C VAL A 345 -24.16 -8.60 50.17
N VAL A 346 -24.89 -8.08 49.18
CA VAL A 346 -24.65 -6.73 48.64
C VAL A 346 -25.07 -5.70 49.69
N LYS A 347 -24.23 -4.68 49.91
CA LYS A 347 -24.47 -3.61 50.88
C LYS A 347 -25.82 -2.92 50.59
N GLY A 348 -26.68 -2.84 51.59
CA GLY A 348 -28.01 -2.22 51.48
C GLY A 348 -29.15 -3.18 51.16
N PHE A 349 -28.89 -4.48 51.00
CA PHE A 349 -29.92 -5.52 50.79
C PHE A 349 -29.89 -6.57 51.89
N ALA A 350 -31.05 -7.15 52.21
CA ALA A 350 -31.16 -8.25 53.14
C ALA A 350 -30.83 -9.59 52.45
N PRO A 351 -30.29 -10.60 53.15
CA PRO A 351 -29.95 -11.93 52.59
C PRO A 351 -31.21 -12.80 52.40
N VAL A 352 -32.17 -12.30 51.62
CA VAL A 352 -33.50 -12.93 51.42
C VAL A 352 -33.63 -13.64 50.07
N MET A 353 -32.64 -13.53 49.19
CA MET A 353 -32.65 -14.23 47.89
C MET A 353 -32.57 -15.76 48.13
N PRO A 354 -33.53 -16.54 47.61
CA PRO A 354 -33.54 -17.99 47.78
C PRO A 354 -32.51 -18.65 46.85
N ASN A 355 -32.08 -19.86 47.21
CA ASN A 355 -31.25 -20.67 46.32
C ASN A 355 -32.12 -21.24 45.21
N PHE A 356 -31.64 -21.18 43.97
CA PHE A 356 -32.30 -21.78 42.82
C PHE A 356 -31.48 -22.95 42.30
N ASP A 357 -32.13 -24.10 42.13
CA ASP A 357 -31.54 -25.23 41.41
C ASP A 357 -31.69 -24.97 39.90
N LEU A 358 -30.60 -24.54 39.28
CA LEU A 358 -30.54 -24.18 37.86
C LEU A 358 -29.50 -25.05 37.18
N SER A 359 -29.89 -25.62 36.04
CA SER A 359 -28.95 -26.21 35.10
C SER A 359 -27.96 -25.15 34.57
N GLU A 360 -26.81 -25.59 34.06
CA GLU A 360 -25.82 -24.68 33.46
C GLU A 360 -26.39 -23.88 32.27
N GLN A 361 -27.35 -24.47 31.54
CA GLN A 361 -28.03 -23.79 30.43
C GLN A 361 -28.96 -22.69 30.93
N GLU A 362 -29.78 -22.97 31.93
CA GLU A 362 -30.67 -22.00 32.58
C GLU A 362 -29.88 -20.84 33.22
N LEU A 363 -28.78 -21.17 33.90
CA LEU A 363 -27.90 -20.16 34.50
C LEU A 363 -27.26 -19.27 33.44
N SER A 364 -26.77 -19.85 32.34
CA SER A 364 -26.17 -19.10 31.23
C SER A 364 -27.18 -18.17 30.55
N ALA A 365 -28.43 -18.62 30.39
CA ALA A 365 -29.52 -17.80 29.87
C ALA A 365 -29.83 -16.60 30.78
N LEU A 366 -29.93 -16.82 32.10
CA LEU A 366 -30.15 -15.74 33.09
C LEU A 366 -29.02 -14.71 33.09
N VAL A 367 -27.76 -15.16 33.06
CA VAL A 367 -26.60 -14.26 32.99
C VAL A 367 -26.64 -13.43 31.70
N ALA A 368 -26.97 -14.05 30.56
CA ALA A 368 -27.13 -13.35 29.28
C ALA A 368 -28.22 -12.28 29.34
N TYR A 369 -29.35 -12.57 29.99
CA TYR A 369 -30.44 -11.60 30.18
C TYR A 369 -30.02 -10.42 31.06
N ILE A 370 -29.36 -10.67 32.19
CA ILE A 370 -28.86 -9.63 33.10
C ILE A 370 -27.84 -8.74 32.38
N LYS A 371 -26.93 -9.36 31.61
CA LYS A 371 -25.95 -8.65 30.80
C LYS A 371 -26.61 -7.74 29.77
N ALA A 372 -27.69 -8.19 29.13
CA ALA A 372 -28.46 -7.37 28.18
C ALA A 372 -29.11 -6.12 28.84
N GLN A 373 -29.32 -6.11 30.16
CA GLN A 373 -29.82 -4.94 30.89
C GLN A 373 -28.72 -3.92 31.23
N GLY A 374 -27.45 -4.22 30.96
CA GLY A 374 -26.28 -3.39 31.28
C GLY A 374 -26.13 -2.10 30.46
N GLY A 375 -26.91 -1.90 29.40
CA GLY A 375 -26.78 -0.76 28.47
C GLY A 375 -25.59 -0.87 27.49
N PRO A 376 -25.44 0.07 26.54
CA PRO A 376 -24.58 -0.09 25.35
C PRO A 376 -23.05 -0.17 25.58
N GLY A 377 -22.58 -0.21 26.84
CA GLY A 377 -21.15 -0.20 27.17
C GLY A 377 -20.47 -1.58 27.24
N ALA A 378 -21.21 -2.68 27.26
CA ALA A 378 -20.65 -4.01 27.58
C ALA A 378 -20.06 -4.79 26.38
N ALA A 379 -20.18 -4.27 25.15
CA ALA A 379 -19.66 -4.95 23.95
C ALA A 379 -18.16 -4.67 23.64
N SER A 380 -17.48 -3.82 24.42
CA SER A 380 -16.11 -3.34 24.11
C SER A 380 -15.01 -3.88 25.04
N ALA A 381 -15.32 -4.75 26.01
CA ALA A 381 -14.33 -5.20 27.00
C ALA A 381 -13.66 -6.56 26.67
N ALA A 382 -13.64 -6.97 25.40
CA ALA A 382 -12.77 -8.06 24.94
C ALA A 382 -11.59 -7.46 24.18
N LYS A 383 -10.52 -7.15 24.90
CA LYS A 383 -9.21 -6.83 24.34
C LYS A 383 -8.26 -7.97 24.70
N PRO A 384 -7.44 -8.51 23.78
CA PRO A 384 -6.23 -9.22 24.19
C PRO A 384 -5.24 -8.26 24.87
#